data_AF-A0A1D2VPX9-F1
#
_entry.id   AF-A0A1D2VPX9-F1
#
_cell.length_a   1.000
_cell.length_b   1.000
_cell.length_c   1.000
_cell.angle_alpha   90.00
_cell.angle_beta   90.00
_cell.angle_gamma   90.00
#
_symmetry.space_group_name_H-M   'P 1'
#
loop_
_entity.id
_entity.type
_entity.pdbx_description
1 polymer ?
#
loop_
_entity_poly.entity_id
_entity_poly.type
_entity_poly.pdbx_seq_one_letter_code
_entity_poly.pdbx_strand_id
1 'polypeptide(L)'
;MSNSLEGQSLIPIQTIARLFQTLVFNKDDHVKISKATLLIAAEYLRLFTTEAVHRANQNRLNDIELSKRNNSLLDDSSNHLDNNVLDVKDLEAIAGLLILDC
;
A
#
# COMPACT_ATOMS: atom_id res chain seq x y z
N MET A 1 -14.83 -13.78 -21.56
CA MET A 1 -13.78 -13.68 -20.52
C MET A 1 -13.18 -12.29 -20.63
N SER A 2 -13.81 -11.33 -19.96
CA SER A 2 -13.45 -9.91 -20.03
C SER A 2 -12.86 -9.53 -18.67
N ASN A 3 -11.54 -9.64 -18.53
CA ASN A 3 -10.84 -9.05 -17.38
C ASN A 3 -10.70 -7.55 -17.66
N SER A 4 -11.66 -6.77 -17.18
CA SER A 4 -11.47 -5.32 -17.04
C SER A 4 -10.41 -5.07 -15.97
N LEU A 5 -9.19 -4.76 -16.41
CA LEU A 5 -8.18 -4.05 -15.62
C LEU A 5 -8.48 -2.54 -15.57
N GLU A 6 -9.76 -2.16 -15.59
CA GLU A 6 -10.17 -0.75 -15.55
C GLU A 6 -10.21 -0.30 -14.09
N GLY A 7 -9.13 0.39 -13.69
CA GLY A 7 -8.97 0.96 -12.36
C GLY A 7 -7.53 1.08 -11.87
N GLN A 8 -6.53 0.55 -12.59
CA GLN A 8 -5.14 0.71 -12.19
C GLN A 8 -4.65 2.09 -12.62
N SER A 9 -4.58 3.02 -11.67
CA SER A 9 -3.78 4.25 -11.82
C SER A 9 -2.32 3.84 -12.02
N LEU A 10 -1.92 3.68 -13.28
CA LEU A 10 -0.56 3.32 -13.63
C LEU A 10 0.29 4.58 -13.42
N ILE A 11 1.22 4.52 -12.46
CA ILE A 11 2.16 5.62 -12.22
C ILE A 11 2.89 5.90 -13.55
N PRO A 12 2.87 7.14 -14.07
CA PRO A 12 3.55 7.45 -15.32
C PRO A 12 5.05 7.11 -15.23
N ILE A 13 5.56 6.42 -16.25
CA ILE A 13 6.96 5.95 -16.29
C ILE A 13 7.94 7.12 -16.16
N GLN A 14 7.58 8.29 -16.70
CA GLN A 14 8.37 9.51 -16.60
C GLN A 14 8.50 10.00 -15.15
N THR A 15 7.44 9.82 -14.34
CA THR A 15 7.46 10.15 -12.90
C THR A 15 8.45 9.25 -12.17
N ILE A 16 8.42 7.95 -12.45
CA ILE A 16 9.35 6.98 -11.85
C ILE A 16 10.79 7.29 -12.27
N ALA A 17 11.02 7.56 -13.57
CA ALA A 17 12.33 7.95 -14.07
C ALA A 17 12.86 9.21 -13.37
N ARG A 18 12.00 10.22 -13.17
CA ARG A 18 12.37 11.45 -12.46
C ARG A 18 12.66 11.17 -10.99
N LEU A 19 11.91 10.28 -10.35
CA LEU A 19 12.13 9.88 -8.97
C LEU A 19 13.50 9.22 -8.78
N PHE A 20 13.86 8.27 -9.66
CA PHE A 20 15.19 7.65 -9.65
C PHE A 20 16.30 8.69 -9.85
N GLN A 21 16.18 9.59 -10.83
CA GLN A 21 17.21 10.60 -11.06
C GLN A 21 17.34 11.59 -9.91
N THR A 22 16.22 11.99 -9.30
CA THR A 22 16.23 13.01 -8.24
C THR A 22 16.67 12.45 -6.89
N LEU A 23 16.26 11.23 -6.55
CA LEU A 23 16.44 10.68 -5.19
C LEU A 23 17.53 9.61 -5.11
N VAL A 24 17.77 8.86 -6.19
CA VAL A 24 18.66 7.68 -6.17
C VAL A 24 19.99 7.97 -6.86
N PHE A 25 19.96 8.62 -8.04
CA PHE A 25 21.15 8.91 -8.84
C PHE A 25 21.66 10.35 -8.71
N ASN A 26 21.27 11.03 -7.62
CA ASN A 26 21.51 12.46 -7.35
C ASN A 26 22.98 12.95 -7.39
N LYS A 27 23.96 12.07 -7.59
CA LYS A 27 25.40 12.39 -7.66
C LYS A 27 26.02 12.16 -9.03
N ASP A 28 25.30 11.55 -9.98
CA ASP A 28 25.88 11.20 -11.28
C ASP A 28 24.83 11.26 -12.42
N ASP A 29 24.91 12.34 -13.21
CA ASP A 29 24.06 12.58 -14.38
C ASP A 29 24.30 11.59 -15.52
N HIS A 30 25.35 10.76 -15.46
CA HIS A 30 25.63 9.74 -16.45
C HIS A 30 24.88 8.43 -16.19
N VAL A 31 24.31 8.23 -15.00
CA VAL A 31 23.55 7.03 -14.69
C VAL A 31 22.23 7.04 -15.46
N LYS A 32 22.06 6.04 -16.32
CA LYS A 32 20.86 5.85 -17.14
C LYS A 32 20.16 4.57 -16.74
N ILE A 33 18.84 4.64 -16.66
CA ILE A 33 17.96 3.49 -16.40
C ILE A 33 17.24 3.10 -17.69
N SER A 34 17.19 1.79 -17.97
CA SER A 34 16.53 1.29 -19.16
C SER A 34 15.01 1.40 -19.03
N LYS A 35 14.31 1.55 -20.16
CA LYS A 35 12.83 1.55 -20.19
C LYS A 35 12.24 0.26 -19.61
N ALA A 36 12.86 -0.89 -19.88
CA ALA A 36 12.41 -2.18 -19.37
C ALA A 36 12.51 -2.23 -17.83
N THR A 37 13.61 -1.74 -17.26
CA THR A 37 13.79 -1.62 -15.81
C THR A 37 12.76 -0.70 -15.19
N LEU A 38 12.46 0.44 -15.83
CA LEU A 38 11.42 1.36 -15.36
C LEU A 38 10.02 0.73 -15.36
N LEU A 39 9.70 -0.10 -16.36
CA LEU A 39 8.43 -0.83 -16.40
C LEU A 39 8.31 -1.84 -15.26
N ILE A 40 9.40 -2.57 -14.96
CA ILE A 40 9.44 -3.49 -13.82
C ILE A 40 9.29 -2.73 -12.50
N ALA A 41 9.99 -1.61 -12.35
CA ALA A 41 9.87 -0.77 -11.16
C ALA A 41 8.43 -0.22 -10.99
N ALA A 42 7.76 0.15 -12.09
CA ALA A 42 6.36 0.57 -12.05
C ALA A 42 5.44 -0.53 -11.53
N GLU A 43 5.63 -1.75 -12.03
CA GLU A 43 4.85 -2.90 -11.58
C GLU A 43 5.15 -3.28 -10.13
N TYR A 44 6.41 -3.18 -9.72
CA TYR A 44 6.81 -3.39 -8.33
C TYR A 44 6.15 -2.37 -7.39
N LEU A 45 6.19 -1.07 -7.71
CA LEU A 45 5.53 -0.03 -6.92
C LEU A 45 4.02 -0.25 -6.83
N ARG A 46 3.41 -0.72 -7.91
CA ARG A 46 1.98 -1.08 -7.94
C ARG A 46 1.68 -2.25 -7.00
N LEU A 47 2.48 -3.31 -7.04
CA LEU A 47 2.33 -4.46 -6.16
C LEU A 47 2.55 -4.06 -4.70
N PHE A 48 3.62 -3.32 -4.41
CA PHE A 48 3.93 -2.83 -3.07
C PHE A 48 2.78 -2.01 -2.46
N THR A 49 2.25 -1.03 -3.21
CA THR A 49 1.13 -0.21 -2.75
C THR A 49 -0.16 -1.01 -2.58
N THR A 50 -0.40 -2.00 -3.45
CA THR A 50 -1.55 -2.91 -3.35
C THR A 50 -1.45 -3.78 -2.09
N GLU A 51 -0.27 -4.35 -1.83
CA GLU A 51 -0.01 -5.15 -0.64
C GLU A 51 -0.12 -4.33 0.64
N ALA A 52 0.40 -3.09 0.64
CA ALA A 52 0.27 -2.17 1.76
C ALA A 52 -1.20 -1.95 2.15
N VAL A 53 -2.05 -1.62 1.17
CA VAL A 53 -3.49 -1.40 1.38
C VAL A 53 -4.19 -2.69 1.79
N HIS A 54 -3.82 -3.82 1.20
CA HIS A 54 -4.42 -5.11 1.50
C HIS A 54 -4.15 -5.53 2.95
N ARG A 55 -2.88 -5.52 3.36
CA ARG A 55 -2.45 -5.93 4.70
C ARG A 55 -2.94 -4.96 5.79
N ALA A 56 -2.94 -3.65 5.52
CA ALA A 56 -3.49 -2.67 6.45
C ALA A 56 -5.00 -2.91 6.66
N ASN A 57 -5.75 -3.20 5.59
CA ASN A 57 -7.17 -3.57 5.71
C ASN A 57 -7.36 -4.89 6.47
N GLN A 58 -6.53 -5.89 6.24
CA GLN A 58 -6.59 -7.15 7.00
C GLN A 58 -6.35 -6.92 8.49
N ASN A 59 -5.35 -6.09 8.84
CA ASN A 59 -5.08 -5.74 10.23
C ASN A 59 -6.30 -5.07 10.87
N ARG A 60 -6.89 -4.06 10.20
CA ARG A 60 -8.10 -3.37 10.66
C ARG A 60 -9.26 -4.33 10.92
N LEU A 61 -9.51 -5.26 10.00
CA LEU A 61 -10.59 -6.25 10.14
C LEU A 61 -10.34 -7.19 11.34
N ASN A 62 -9.10 -7.64 11.53
CA ASN A 62 -8.72 -8.47 12.68
C ASN A 62 -8.92 -7.74 14.01
N ASP A 63 -8.56 -6.45 14.08
CA ASP A 63 -8.73 -5.62 15.28
C ASP A 63 -10.22 -5.41 15.63
N ILE A 64 -11.07 -5.21 14.62
CA ILE A 64 -12.54 -5.13 14.79
C ILE A 64 -13.08 -6.46 15.32
N GLU A 65 -12.63 -7.59 14.77
CA GLU A 65 -13.08 -8.92 15.22
C GLU A 65 -12.61 -9.26 16.63
N LEU A 66 -11.37 -8.90 17.00
CA LEU A 66 -10.85 -9.02 18.36
C LEU A 66 -11.66 -8.17 19.34
N SER A 67 -11.96 -6.93 18.96
CA SER A 67 -12.77 -6.00 19.77
C SER A 67 -14.19 -6.52 19.98
N LYS A 68 -14.85 -7.04 18.93
CA LYS A 68 -16.18 -7.66 19.03
C LYS A 68 -16.20 -8.87 19.98
N ARG A 69 -15.17 -9.73 19.91
CA ARG A 69 -15.08 -10.89 20.80
C ARG A 69 -14.94 -10.47 22.27
N ASN A 70 -14.10 -9.48 22.54
CA ASN A 70 -13.84 -9.00 23.89
C ASN A 70 -15.03 -8.21 24.48
N ASN A 71 -15.77 -7.47 23.64
CA ASN A 71 -16.88 -6.62 24.07
C ASN A 71 -18.26 -7.30 24.01
N SER A 72 -18.33 -8.62 23.78
CA SER A 72 -19.59 -9.38 23.75
C SER A 72 -20.42 -9.36 25.05
N LEU A 73 -20.01 -8.58 26.06
CA LEU A 73 -20.74 -8.36 27.32
C LEU A 73 -21.39 -6.96 27.45
N LEU A 74 -21.10 -6.00 26.55
CA LEU A 74 -21.64 -4.64 26.63
C LEU A 74 -22.12 -4.18 25.25
N ASP A 75 -23.43 -4.22 25.05
CA ASP A 75 -24.13 -3.68 23.88
C ASP A 75 -24.02 -2.15 23.88
N ASP A 76 -23.03 -1.62 23.15
CA ASP A 76 -22.97 -0.19 22.82
C ASP A 76 -22.77 -0.04 21.31
N SER A 77 -23.90 -0.01 20.62
CA SER A 77 -24.01 0.01 19.15
C SER A 77 -23.54 1.32 18.49
N SER A 78 -23.08 2.33 19.25
CA SER A 78 -22.71 3.65 18.71
C SER A 78 -21.25 3.85 18.30
N ASN A 79 -20.29 3.01 18.75
CA ASN A 79 -18.85 3.19 18.45
C ASN A 79 -18.31 2.36 17.28
N HIS A 80 -19.16 1.61 16.57
CA HIS A 80 -18.70 0.64 15.56
C HIS A 80 -18.42 1.28 14.19
N LEU A 81 -19.19 2.30 13.80
CA LEU A 81 -19.15 2.88 12.47
C LEU A 81 -17.83 3.59 12.14
N ASP A 82 -17.20 4.23 13.14
CA ASP A 82 -15.96 5.00 12.94
C ASP A 82 -14.73 4.11 12.68
N ASN A 83 -14.75 2.85 13.11
CA ASN A 83 -13.66 1.90 12.88
C ASN A 83 -13.73 1.23 11.49
N ASN A 84 -14.73 1.53 10.67
CA ASN A 84 -14.87 0.90 9.35
C ASN A 84 -14.07 1.57 8.23
N VAL A 85 -13.39 2.70 8.54
CA VAL A 85 -12.52 3.40 7.60
C VAL A 85 -11.07 2.97 7.81
N LEU A 86 -10.33 2.75 6.72
CA LEU A 86 -8.89 2.49 6.78
C LEU A 86 -8.16 3.76 7.21
N ASP A 87 -7.40 3.68 8.29
CA ASP A 87 -6.71 4.82 8.90
C ASP A 87 -5.18 4.60 8.92
N VAL A 88 -4.43 5.67 9.17
CA VAL A 88 -2.96 5.67 9.18
C VAL A 88 -2.39 4.67 10.18
N LYS A 89 -3.07 4.48 11.33
CA LYS A 89 -2.69 3.50 12.36
C LYS A 89 -2.64 2.06 11.82
N ASP A 90 -3.52 1.72 10.88
CA ASP A 90 -3.62 0.36 10.33
C ASP A 90 -2.44 0.09 9.38
N LEU A 91 -1.98 1.12 8.67
CA LEU A 91 -0.78 1.06 7.84
C LEU A 91 0.49 1.06 8.69
N GLU A 92 0.55 1.87 9.75
CA GLU A 92 1.69 1.95 10.66
C GLU A 92 1.95 0.61 11.36
N ALA A 93 0.89 -0.08 11.78
CA ALA A 93 0.98 -1.40 12.41
C ALA A 93 1.65 -2.46 11.52
N ILE A 94 1.50 -2.36 10.19
CA ILE A 94 2.05 -3.33 9.23
C ILE A 94 3.32 -2.83 8.53
N ALA A 95 3.69 -1.55 8.66
CA ALA A 95 4.75 -0.92 7.89
C ALA A 95 6.12 -1.60 8.10
N GLY A 96 6.43 -2.00 9.34
CA GLY A 96 7.68 -2.69 9.64
C GLY A 96 7.82 -4.04 8.92
N LEU A 97 6.75 -4.84 8.88
CA LEU A 97 6.73 -6.11 8.17
C LEU A 97 6.72 -5.91 6.65
N LEU A 98 5.98 -4.92 6.17
CA LEU A 98 5.89 -4.58 4.76
C LEU A 98 7.26 -4.21 4.16
N ILE A 99 8.09 -3.47 4.91
CA ILE A 99 9.44 -3.07 4.48
C ILE A 99 10.39 -4.28 4.47
N LEU A 100 10.23 -5.24 5.38
CA LEU A 100 11.08 -6.44 5.43
C LEU A 100 10.91 -7.35 4.21
N ASP A 101 9.74 -7.31 3.57
CA ASP A 101 9.44 -8.09 2.35
C ASP A 101 10.06 -7.47 1.08
N CYS A 102 10.62 -6.25 1.17
CA CYS A 102 11.04 -5.44 0.03
C CYS A 102 12.53 -5.50 -0.29
#